data_AF-A0A5R9CPU1-F1
#
_entry.id   AF-A0A5R9CPU1-F1
#
_cell.length_a   1.000
_cell.length_b   1.000
_cell.length_c   1.000
_cell.angle_alpha   90.00
_cell.angle_beta   90.00
_cell.angle_gamma   90.00
#
_symmetry.space_group_name_H-M   'P 1'
#
loop_
_entity.id
_entity.type
_entity.pdbx_description
1 polymer ?
#
loop_
_entity_poly.entity_id
_entity_poly.type
_entity_poly.pdbx_seq_one_letter_code
_entity_poly.pdbx_strand_id
1 'polypeptide(L)'
;MGCSQLNSQNKKREFILSYLETQLNQVNLKTIRQLIEFGKNNDYSAPEILHELLKMDQKHEAILTVTLDVDFVDGVNLFNNHADRWLTPKGSKFLQALKVQESKSIHADLGQRTQHSSDTAYDGYLTQLIACKCKMQTETDKVTLQEFTIDLRHLLTDNKKLEEGALNKFEPFMERNYRDLSTPMTPILVELARRFLFKMTYDA
;
A
#
# COMPACT_ATOMS: atom_id res chain seq x y z
N MET A 1 9.66 26.36 0.92
CA MET A 1 8.48 25.57 1.36
C MET A 1 8.07 24.49 0.33
N GLY A 2 8.97 23.96 -0.52
CA GLY A 2 8.59 23.08 -1.65
C GLY A 2 8.86 21.57 -1.50
N CYS A 3 9.59 21.13 -0.46
CA CYS A 3 10.03 19.73 -0.37
C CYS A 3 9.01 18.80 0.31
N SER A 4 8.20 19.30 1.24
CA SER A 4 7.21 18.50 1.99
C SER A 4 5.98 18.12 1.17
N GLN A 5 5.49 19.02 0.32
CA GLN A 5 4.34 18.77 -0.55
C GLN A 5 4.66 17.76 -1.67
N LEU A 6 5.87 17.83 -2.24
CA LEU A 6 6.32 16.89 -3.27
C LEU A 6 6.44 15.47 -2.71
N ASN A 7 6.90 15.34 -1.46
CA ASN A 7 7.03 14.04 -0.80
C ASN A 7 5.66 13.43 -0.49
N SER A 8 4.70 14.24 0.00
CA SER A 8 3.32 13.80 0.25
C SER A 8 2.58 13.37 -1.04
N GLN A 9 2.77 14.11 -2.15
CA GLN A 9 2.21 13.74 -3.45
C GLN A 9 2.82 12.44 -4.00
N ASN A 10 4.14 12.27 -3.87
CA ASN A 10 4.81 11.05 -4.31
C ASN A 10 4.38 9.83 -3.49
N LYS A 11 4.23 9.96 -2.17
CA LYS A 11 3.70 8.89 -1.31
C LYS A 11 2.26 8.49 -1.69
N LYS A 12 1.40 9.46 -2.01
CA LYS A 12 0.03 9.20 -2.49
C LYS A 12 0.02 8.49 -3.84
N ARG A 13 0.84 8.94 -4.79
CA ARG A 13 1.00 8.29 -6.10
C ARG A 13 1.55 6.87 -5.96
N GLU A 14 2.53 6.68 -5.10
CA GLU A 14 3.09 5.36 -4.80
C GLU A 14 2.04 4.42 -4.20
N PHE A 15 1.22 4.89 -3.25
CA PHE A 15 0.10 4.14 -2.70
C PHE A 15 -0.89 3.71 -3.79
N ILE A 16 -1.36 4.66 -4.61
CA ILE A 16 -2.30 4.39 -5.69
C ILE A 16 -1.73 3.37 -6.68
N LEU A 17 -0.51 3.61 -7.17
CA LEU A 17 0.10 2.77 -8.19
C LEU A 17 0.47 1.39 -7.65
N SER A 18 0.91 1.28 -6.39
CA SER A 18 1.17 -0.01 -5.74
C SER A 18 -0.10 -0.82 -5.60
N TYR A 19 -1.21 -0.21 -5.20
CA TYR A 19 -2.50 -0.89 -5.15
C TYR A 19 -2.91 -1.38 -6.54
N LEU A 20 -2.90 -0.51 -7.56
CA LEU A 20 -3.30 -0.86 -8.92
C LEU A 20 -2.39 -1.91 -9.58
N GLU A 21 -1.11 -1.96 -9.22
CA GLU A 21 -0.16 -3.00 -9.68
C GLU A 21 -0.61 -4.41 -9.26
N THR A 22 -1.26 -4.54 -8.10
CA THR A 22 -1.74 -5.84 -7.59
C THR A 22 -3.02 -6.34 -8.28
N GLN A 23 -3.72 -5.48 -9.03
CA GLN A 23 -5.06 -5.76 -9.55
C GLN A 23 -5.01 -6.22 -11.01
N LEU A 24 -4.34 -7.35 -11.25
CA LEU A 24 -4.18 -7.94 -12.59
C LEU A 24 -5.54 -8.33 -13.18
N ASN A 25 -5.76 -8.00 -14.45
CA ASN A 25 -7.01 -8.25 -15.20
C ASN A 25 -8.26 -7.60 -14.59
N GLN A 26 -8.12 -6.73 -13.60
CA GLN A 26 -9.23 -6.06 -12.92
C GLN A 26 -9.22 -4.56 -13.21
N VAL A 27 -9.18 -4.20 -14.50
CA VAL A 27 -9.26 -2.81 -14.94
C VAL A 27 -10.73 -2.38 -15.02
N ASN A 28 -11.31 -2.07 -13.87
CA ASN A 28 -12.73 -1.75 -13.76
C ASN A 28 -13.03 -0.75 -12.62
N LEU A 29 -14.26 -0.24 -12.58
CA LEU A 29 -14.70 0.74 -11.60
C LEU A 29 -14.73 0.20 -10.16
N LYS A 30 -14.91 -1.10 -9.97
CA LYS A 30 -14.93 -1.71 -8.63
C LYS A 30 -13.57 -1.54 -7.95
N THR A 31 -12.49 -1.73 -8.70
CA THR A 31 -11.12 -1.53 -8.20
C THR A 31 -10.86 -0.08 -7.79
N ILE A 32 -11.39 0.92 -8.52
CA ILE A 32 -11.27 2.33 -8.12
C ILE A 32 -12.05 2.61 -6.84
N ARG A 33 -13.28 2.08 -6.71
CA ARG A 33 -14.07 2.23 -5.49
C ARG A 33 -13.37 1.62 -4.28
N GLN A 34 -12.78 0.44 -4.45
CA GLN A 34 -11.98 -0.20 -3.41
C GLN A 34 -10.75 0.65 -3.06
N LEU A 35 -10.00 1.14 -4.05
CA LEU A 35 -8.87 2.05 -3.82
C LEU A 35 -9.28 3.29 -3.01
N ILE A 36 -10.44 3.89 -3.28
CA ILE A 36 -10.96 5.03 -2.51
C ILE A 36 -11.25 4.63 -1.06
N GLU A 37 -11.89 3.49 -0.83
CA GLU A 37 -12.13 2.98 0.53
C GLU A 37 -10.80 2.72 1.26
N PHE A 38 -9.80 2.14 0.60
CA PHE A 38 -8.46 1.95 1.16
C PHE A 38 -7.73 3.28 1.41
N GLY A 39 -7.99 4.28 0.58
CA GLY A 39 -7.46 5.63 0.69
C GLY A 39 -7.82 6.33 1.98
N LYS A 40 -9.07 6.15 2.44
CA LYS A 40 -9.55 6.73 3.71
C LYS A 40 -8.70 6.28 4.90
N ASN A 41 -8.14 5.07 4.85
CA ASN A 41 -7.28 4.52 5.90
C ASN A 41 -5.85 5.10 5.88
N ASN A 42 -5.51 5.90 4.88
CA ASN A 42 -4.20 6.56 4.72
C ASN A 42 -4.34 8.10 4.70
N ASP A 43 -5.43 8.62 5.29
CA ASP A 43 -5.78 10.05 5.29
C ASP A 43 -5.87 10.68 3.89
N TYR A 44 -6.18 9.87 2.87
CA TYR A 44 -6.43 10.34 1.52
C TYR A 44 -7.93 10.39 1.24
N SER A 45 -8.43 11.60 0.98
CA SER A 45 -9.82 11.78 0.60
C SER A 45 -10.10 11.25 -0.80
N ALA A 46 -11.35 10.84 -1.06
CA ALA A 46 -11.76 10.38 -2.39
C ALA A 46 -11.43 11.41 -3.50
N PRO A 47 -11.71 12.72 -3.34
CA PRO A 47 -11.34 13.71 -4.35
C PRO A 47 -9.84 13.76 -4.63
N GLU A 48 -8.99 13.59 -3.62
CA GLU A 48 -7.54 13.60 -3.80
C GLU A 48 -7.04 12.39 -4.58
N ILE A 49 -7.60 11.21 -4.33
CA ILE A 49 -7.26 9.99 -5.08
C ILE A 49 -7.71 10.12 -6.53
N LEU A 50 -8.94 10.59 -6.74
CA LEU A 50 -9.49 10.77 -8.09
C LEU A 50 -8.71 11.81 -8.88
N HIS A 51 -8.30 12.91 -8.24
CA HIS A 51 -7.45 13.92 -8.85
C HIS A 51 -6.12 13.36 -9.32
N GLU A 52 -5.44 12.55 -8.49
CA GLU A 52 -4.17 11.93 -8.90
C GLU A 52 -4.37 10.84 -9.96
N LEU A 53 -5.45 10.06 -9.89
CA LEU A 53 -5.78 9.09 -10.94
C LEU A 53 -6.00 9.77 -12.29
N LEU A 54 -6.73 10.89 -12.32
CA LEU A 54 -6.98 11.65 -13.55
C LEU A 54 -5.68 12.20 -14.15
N LYS A 55 -4.78 12.76 -13.33
CA LYS A 55 -3.45 13.20 -13.79
C LYS A 55 -2.62 12.05 -14.34
N MET A 56 -2.71 10.87 -13.73
CA MET A 56 -1.91 9.71 -14.12
C MET A 56 -2.50 8.94 -15.30
N ASP A 57 -3.70 9.29 -15.76
CA ASP A 57 -4.41 8.59 -16.82
C ASP A 57 -3.66 8.60 -18.18
N GLN A 58 -4.21 7.90 -19.16
CA GLN A 58 -3.61 7.76 -20.48
C GLN A 58 -3.52 9.09 -21.26
N LYS A 59 -4.46 10.03 -21.06
CA LYS A 59 -4.51 11.32 -21.76
C LYS A 59 -3.53 12.34 -21.19
N HIS A 60 -3.22 12.23 -19.90
CA HIS A 60 -2.39 13.19 -19.19
C HIS A 60 -0.94 12.71 -19.06
N GLU A 61 -0.57 12.01 -17.97
CA GLU A 61 0.81 11.56 -17.75
C GLU A 61 1.14 10.21 -18.41
N ALA A 62 0.13 9.50 -18.95
CA ALA A 62 0.26 8.17 -19.56
C ALA A 62 0.92 7.13 -18.64
N ILE A 63 0.66 7.22 -17.33
CA ILE A 63 1.12 6.27 -16.31
C ILE A 63 0.15 5.10 -16.24
N LEU A 64 -1.15 5.37 -16.36
CA LEU A 64 -2.21 4.38 -16.41
C LEU A 64 -2.62 4.08 -17.85
N THR A 65 -3.11 2.87 -18.08
CA THR A 65 -3.62 2.39 -19.38
C THR A 65 -5.02 2.93 -19.68
N VAL A 66 -5.73 3.40 -18.66
CA VAL A 66 -7.10 3.88 -18.75
C VAL A 66 -7.18 5.38 -18.98
N THR A 67 -8.25 5.83 -19.60
CA THR A 67 -8.67 7.23 -19.56
C THR A 67 -9.82 7.37 -18.57
N LEU A 68 -9.74 8.37 -17.70
CA LEU A 68 -10.72 8.64 -16.65
C LEU A 68 -11.51 9.92 -16.97
N ASP A 69 -12.80 9.89 -16.72
CA ASP A 69 -13.62 11.10 -16.57
C ASP A 69 -14.25 11.06 -15.18
N VAL A 70 -14.19 12.18 -14.49
CA VAL A 70 -14.62 12.29 -13.10
C VAL A 70 -15.75 13.31 -13.08
N ASP A 71 -16.98 12.82 -12.98
CA ASP A 71 -18.13 13.68 -12.77
C ASP A 71 -18.38 13.78 -11.27
N PHE A 72 -18.30 14.99 -10.71
CA PHE A 72 -18.43 15.20 -9.26
C PHE A 72 -19.84 14.85 -8.75
N VAL A 73 -20.81 14.67 -9.65
CA VAL A 73 -22.21 14.33 -9.34
C VAL A 73 -22.51 12.84 -9.55
N ASP A 74 -21.90 12.18 -10.55
CA ASP A 74 -22.25 10.81 -10.98
C ASP A 74 -21.14 9.76 -10.80
N GLY A 75 -19.99 10.15 -10.24
CA GLY A 75 -18.88 9.25 -9.99
C GLY A 75 -17.91 9.13 -11.16
N VAL A 76 -17.03 8.13 -11.10
CA VAL A 76 -15.92 7.98 -12.06
C VAL A 76 -16.34 7.07 -13.20
N ASN A 77 -16.04 7.48 -14.42
CA ASN A 77 -16.24 6.71 -15.64
C ASN A 77 -14.88 6.33 -16.26
N LEU A 78 -14.81 5.12 -16.79
CA LEU A 78 -13.62 4.59 -17.49
C LEU A 78 -13.92 4.54 -19.00
N PHE A 79 -13.11 5.23 -19.79
CA PHE A 79 -13.33 5.35 -21.25
C PHE A 79 -12.50 4.37 -22.06
N ASN A 80 -11.39 3.89 -21.49
CA ASN A 80 -10.54 2.88 -22.12
C ASN A 80 -10.17 1.79 -21.11
N ASN A 81 -11.05 0.81 -20.91
CA ASN A 81 -10.87 -0.27 -19.94
C ASN A 81 -10.50 -1.61 -20.58
N HIS A 82 -10.23 -1.67 -21.89
CA HIS A 82 -9.83 -2.89 -22.58
C HIS A 82 -8.42 -3.39 -22.23
N ALA A 83 -7.75 -2.71 -21.30
CA ALA A 83 -6.45 -3.10 -20.81
C ALA A 83 -6.55 -4.26 -19.81
N ASP A 84 -5.59 -5.18 -19.89
CA ASP A 84 -5.38 -6.29 -18.96
C ASP A 84 -4.69 -5.85 -17.66
N ARG A 85 -4.13 -4.65 -17.64
CA ARG A 85 -3.35 -4.09 -16.53
C ARG A 85 -3.61 -2.60 -16.36
N TRP A 86 -3.48 -2.11 -15.13
CA TRP A 86 -3.64 -0.70 -14.82
C TRP A 86 -2.47 0.18 -15.27
N LEU A 87 -1.24 -0.32 -15.12
CA LEU A 87 -0.02 0.46 -15.37
C LEU A 87 0.48 0.28 -16.81
N THR A 88 0.85 1.38 -17.45
CA THR A 88 1.66 1.33 -18.67
C THR A 88 3.10 0.93 -18.32
N PRO A 89 3.94 0.55 -19.30
CA PRO A 89 5.38 0.35 -19.05
C PRO A 89 6.06 1.59 -18.44
N LYS A 90 5.56 2.79 -18.75
CA LYS A 90 6.01 4.04 -18.13
C LYS A 90 5.59 4.10 -16.66
N GLY A 91 4.33 3.76 -16.36
CA GLY A 91 3.82 3.72 -14.98
C GLY A 91 4.56 2.74 -14.09
N SER A 92 4.86 1.53 -14.57
CA SER A 92 5.65 0.55 -13.81
C SER A 92 7.06 1.06 -13.50
N LYS A 93 7.73 1.71 -14.46
CA LYS A 93 9.04 2.34 -14.23
C LYS A 93 8.96 3.49 -13.24
N PHE A 94 7.91 4.30 -13.33
CA PHE A 94 7.67 5.41 -12.41
C PHE A 94 7.45 4.89 -10.98
N LEU A 95 6.64 3.86 -10.80
CA LEU A 95 6.43 3.21 -9.50
C LEU A 95 7.74 2.63 -8.93
N GLN A 96 8.57 1.99 -9.75
CA GLN A 96 9.89 1.53 -9.31
C GLN A 96 10.79 2.68 -8.87
N ALA A 97 10.76 3.82 -9.59
CA ALA A 97 11.53 5.00 -9.22
C ALA A 97 11.07 5.59 -7.87
N LEU A 98 9.75 5.63 -7.62
CA LEU A 98 9.19 6.07 -6.35
C LEU A 98 9.64 5.16 -5.19
N LYS A 99 9.49 3.83 -5.34
CA LYS A 99 9.95 2.84 -4.36
C LYS A 99 11.45 2.98 -4.04
N VAL A 100 12.28 3.21 -5.06
CA VAL A 100 13.73 3.42 -4.88
C VAL A 100 14.03 4.75 -4.19
N GLN A 101 13.28 5.81 -4.49
CA GLN A 101 13.43 7.10 -3.84
C GLN A 101 13.03 7.03 -2.36
N GLU A 102 11.94 6.34 -2.04
CA GLU A 102 11.52 6.08 -0.67
C GLU A 102 12.59 5.28 0.10
N SER A 103 13.12 4.22 -0.53
CA SER A 103 14.23 3.44 0.02
C SER A 103 15.46 4.29 0.31
N LYS A 104 15.82 5.23 -0.59
CA LYS A 104 16.95 6.13 -0.41
C LYS A 104 16.72 7.17 0.69
N SER A 105 15.50 7.69 0.85
CA SER A 105 15.17 8.57 1.98
C SER A 105 15.30 7.83 3.31
N ILE A 106 14.83 6.58 3.40
CA ILE A 106 14.97 5.75 4.61
C ILE A 106 16.45 5.52 4.95
N HIS A 107 17.30 5.29 3.95
CA HIS A 107 18.74 5.11 4.16
C HIS A 107 19.50 6.40 4.51
N ALA A 108 19.01 7.57 4.09
CA ALA A 108 19.59 8.86 4.45
C ALA A 108 19.16 9.32 5.86
N ASP A 109 17.92 9.04 6.28
CA ASP A 109 17.38 9.40 7.60
C ASP A 109 17.94 8.54 8.76
N LEU A 110 18.52 7.38 8.45
CA LEU A 110 19.26 6.55 9.42
C LEU A 110 20.47 7.27 10.04
N GLY A 111 20.93 8.39 9.46
CA GLY A 111 22.02 9.22 9.98
C GLY A 111 21.58 10.39 10.89
N GLN A 112 20.31 10.79 10.88
CA GLN A 112 19.83 11.97 11.63
C GLN A 112 18.41 11.74 12.13
N ARG A 113 18.27 11.03 13.25
CA ARG A 113 17.03 11.01 14.03
C ARG A 113 16.73 12.41 14.57
N THR A 114 15.89 13.16 13.88
CA THR A 114 14.99 14.12 14.51
C THR A 114 13.56 13.75 14.18
N GLN A 115 12.83 13.40 15.23
CA GLN A 115 11.39 13.15 15.23
C GLN A 115 10.66 14.25 14.46
N HIS A 116 9.93 13.91 13.39
CA HIS A 116 8.55 14.36 13.12
C HIS A 116 8.02 13.75 11.81
N SER A 117 6.74 13.37 11.83
CA SER A 117 5.87 12.83 10.76
C SER A 117 5.93 11.32 10.46
N SER A 118 4.99 10.60 11.11
CA SER A 118 4.27 9.41 10.62
C SER A 118 5.01 8.25 9.94
N ASP A 119 6.29 8.02 10.21
CA ASP A 119 6.87 6.68 10.04
C ASP A 119 6.37 5.82 11.19
N THR A 120 5.57 4.79 10.90
CA THR A 120 5.22 3.86 11.96
C THR A 120 6.49 3.12 12.38
N ALA A 121 6.67 2.87 13.68
CA ALA A 121 7.85 2.17 14.21
C ALA A 121 8.08 0.77 13.58
N TYR A 122 7.12 0.28 12.79
CA TYR A 122 7.08 -1.04 12.19
C TYR A 122 7.34 -1.06 10.67
N ASP A 123 7.44 0.10 10.00
CA ASP A 123 7.69 0.14 8.55
C ASP A 123 9.01 -0.55 8.16
N GLY A 124 10.03 -0.46 9.02
CA GLY A 124 11.28 -1.20 8.83
C GLY A 124 11.10 -2.73 8.85
N TYR A 125 10.20 -3.24 9.69
CA TYR A 125 9.90 -4.68 9.77
C TYR A 125 9.03 -5.14 8.60
N LEU A 126 8.05 -4.32 8.18
CA LEU A 126 7.23 -4.59 6.99
C LEU A 126 8.08 -4.65 5.71
N THR A 127 9.05 -3.75 5.57
CA THR A 127 10.01 -3.77 4.46
C THR A 127 10.88 -5.02 4.46
N GLN A 128 11.35 -5.46 5.63
CA GLN A 128 12.08 -6.73 5.75
C GLN A 128 11.21 -7.94 5.41
N LEU A 129 9.91 -7.88 5.74
CA LEU A 129 8.95 -8.93 5.41
C LEU A 129 8.75 -9.04 3.90
N ILE A 130 8.54 -7.92 3.20
CA ILE A 130 8.45 -7.88 1.73
C ILE A 130 9.74 -8.35 1.07
N ALA A 131 10.91 -8.06 1.65
CA ALA A 131 12.19 -8.51 1.11
C ALA A 131 12.31 -10.05 1.11
N CYS A 132 11.55 -10.78 1.95
CA CYS A 132 11.46 -12.23 1.88
C CYS A 132 10.79 -12.76 0.61
N LYS A 133 10.23 -11.90 -0.26
CA LYS A 133 9.69 -12.27 -1.58
C LYS A 133 10.69 -13.04 -2.43
N CYS A 134 11.99 -12.75 -2.31
CA CYS A 134 13.06 -13.46 -3.01
C CYS A 134 13.28 -14.91 -2.51
N LYS A 135 12.76 -15.24 -1.32
CA LYS A 135 12.85 -16.57 -0.71
C LYS A 135 11.61 -17.43 -0.96
N MET A 136 10.52 -16.83 -1.46
CA MET A 136 9.28 -17.53 -1.76
C MET A 136 9.44 -18.43 -3.00
N GLN A 137 9.02 -19.68 -2.90
CA GLN A 137 9.21 -20.68 -3.96
C GLN A 137 8.23 -20.51 -5.12
N THR A 138 7.01 -20.03 -4.86
CA THR A 138 5.96 -19.89 -5.87
C THR A 138 5.59 -18.43 -6.12
N GLU A 139 5.16 -18.10 -7.34
CA GLU A 139 4.62 -16.75 -7.63
C GLU A 139 3.36 -16.46 -6.79
N THR A 140 2.57 -17.48 -6.48
CA THR A 140 1.43 -17.36 -5.57
C THR A 140 1.87 -16.92 -4.18
N ASP A 141 2.91 -17.54 -3.61
CA ASP A 141 3.47 -17.13 -2.30
C ASP A 141 4.00 -15.69 -2.32
N LYS A 142 4.59 -15.27 -3.43
CA LYS A 142 5.07 -13.90 -3.61
C LYS A 142 3.94 -12.88 -3.60
N VAL A 143 2.80 -13.22 -4.20
CA VAL A 143 1.58 -12.38 -4.18
C VAL A 143 0.95 -12.40 -2.79
N THR A 144 0.80 -13.58 -2.18
CA THR A 144 0.25 -13.71 -0.82
C THR A 144 1.10 -12.98 0.22
N LEU A 145 2.43 -12.96 0.08
CA LEU A 145 3.30 -12.15 0.95
C LEU A 145 3.03 -10.64 0.83
N GLN A 146 2.75 -10.16 -0.38
CA GLN A 146 2.43 -8.75 -0.61
C GLN A 146 1.09 -8.40 0.03
N GLU A 147 0.06 -9.22 -0.20
CA GLU A 147 -1.26 -9.06 0.43
C GLU A 147 -1.16 -9.12 1.95
N PHE A 148 -0.39 -10.07 2.48
CA PHE A 148 -0.16 -10.21 3.91
C PHE A 148 0.52 -8.99 4.52
N THR A 149 1.53 -8.42 3.86
CA THR A 149 2.24 -7.23 4.38
C THR A 149 1.34 -5.99 4.37
N ILE A 150 0.47 -5.86 3.36
CA ILE A 150 -0.53 -4.79 3.29
C ILE A 150 -1.50 -4.90 4.47
N ASP A 151 -2.03 -6.10 4.73
CA ASP A 151 -2.94 -6.32 5.85
C ASP A 151 -2.26 -6.09 7.20
N LEU A 152 -1.01 -6.52 7.38
CA LEU A 152 -0.24 -6.22 8.59
C LEU A 152 -0.03 -4.72 8.79
N ARG A 153 0.29 -3.98 7.72
CA ARG A 153 0.40 -2.51 7.78
C ARG A 153 -0.92 -1.91 8.25
N HIS A 154 -2.04 -2.34 7.69
CA HIS A 154 -3.37 -1.88 8.10
C HIS A 154 -3.66 -2.17 9.56
N LEU A 155 -3.38 -3.37 10.07
CA LEU A 155 -3.62 -3.72 11.47
C LEU A 155 -2.72 -2.93 12.44
N LEU A 156 -1.53 -2.52 12.00
CA LEU A 156 -0.60 -1.73 12.79
C LEU A 156 -0.96 -0.24 12.80
N THR A 157 -1.52 0.29 11.71
CA THR A 157 -1.93 1.71 11.60
C THR A 157 -3.33 1.97 12.12
N ASP A 158 -4.22 0.97 12.08
CA ASP A 158 -5.58 1.11 12.58
C ASP A 158 -5.58 1.17 14.13
N ASN A 159 -6.16 2.23 14.67
CA ASN A 159 -6.39 2.41 16.10
C ASN A 159 -7.72 1.75 16.54
N LYS A 160 -8.42 1.05 15.66
CA LYS A 160 -9.60 0.26 16.06
C LYS A 160 -9.20 -1.03 16.75
N LYS A 161 -10.14 -1.59 17.49
CA LYS A 161 -10.00 -2.91 18.13
C LYS A 161 -9.77 -3.96 17.03
N LEU A 162 -8.66 -4.69 17.10
CA LEU A 162 -8.39 -5.81 16.21
C LEU A 162 -9.51 -6.85 16.30
N GLU A 163 -10.02 -7.26 15.14
CA GLU A 163 -10.99 -8.35 15.03
C GLU A 163 -10.28 -9.70 15.17
N GLU A 164 -10.90 -10.62 15.91
CA GLU A 164 -10.41 -11.99 16.04
C GLU A 164 -10.45 -12.67 14.67
N GLY A 165 -9.33 -13.32 14.29
CA GLY A 165 -9.22 -13.99 13.01
C GLY A 165 -8.91 -13.09 11.80
N ALA A 166 -8.55 -11.81 12.00
CA ALA A 166 -8.21 -10.88 10.92
C ALA A 166 -7.12 -11.37 9.95
N LEU A 167 -6.25 -12.29 10.41
CA LEU A 167 -5.17 -12.87 9.61
C LEU A 167 -5.38 -14.36 9.26
N ASN A 168 -6.52 -14.97 9.62
CA ASN A 168 -6.75 -16.42 9.43
C ASN A 168 -6.64 -16.85 7.97
N LYS A 169 -7.01 -15.96 7.03
CA LYS A 169 -6.89 -16.24 5.59
C LYS A 169 -5.44 -16.51 5.13
N PHE A 170 -4.45 -16.09 5.92
CA PHE A 170 -3.03 -16.30 5.63
C PHE A 170 -2.42 -17.50 6.37
N GLU A 171 -3.17 -18.21 7.21
CA GLU A 171 -2.66 -19.34 8.01
C GLU A 171 -1.92 -20.39 7.16
N PRO A 172 -2.46 -20.90 6.03
CA PRO A 172 -1.75 -21.88 5.21
C PRO A 172 -0.45 -21.35 4.60
N PHE A 173 -0.42 -20.05 4.28
CA PHE A 173 0.77 -19.37 3.76
C PHE A 173 1.83 -19.20 4.85
N MET A 174 1.38 -18.84 6.05
CA MET A 174 2.23 -18.62 7.21
C MET A 174 2.86 -19.91 7.71
N GLU A 175 2.11 -21.00 7.79
CA GLU A 175 2.65 -22.31 8.16
C GLU A 175 3.74 -22.78 7.19
N ARG A 176 3.48 -22.63 5.88
CA ARG A 176 4.43 -23.05 4.83
C ARG A 176 5.72 -22.24 4.84
N ASN A 177 5.64 -20.93 5.12
CA ASN A 177 6.77 -19.99 4.98
C ASN A 177 7.32 -19.49 6.33
N TYR A 178 6.89 -20.09 7.45
CA TYR A 178 7.17 -19.61 8.81
C TYR A 178 8.67 -19.39 9.07
N ARG A 179 9.52 -20.30 8.58
CA ARG A 179 10.97 -20.23 8.81
C ARG A 179 11.58 -18.95 8.22
N ASP A 180 11.12 -18.53 7.05
CA ASP A 180 11.66 -17.37 6.34
C ASP A 180 11.02 -16.04 6.78
N LEU A 181 9.79 -16.11 7.32
CA LEU A 181 9.01 -14.94 7.73
C LEU A 181 9.08 -14.65 9.22
N SER A 182 9.33 -15.64 10.08
CA SER A 182 9.26 -15.52 11.54
C SER A 182 10.10 -14.37 12.10
N THR A 183 11.35 -14.22 11.66
CA THR A 183 12.26 -13.18 12.15
C THR A 183 11.73 -11.75 11.89
N PRO A 184 11.45 -11.33 10.63
CA PRO A 184 10.90 -10.00 10.39
C PRO A 184 9.46 -9.83 10.90
N MET A 185 8.70 -10.92 11.05
CA MET A 185 7.30 -10.88 11.47
C MET A 185 7.12 -10.78 12.99
N THR A 186 8.04 -11.33 13.79
CA THR A 186 7.89 -11.44 15.25
C THR A 186 7.58 -10.10 15.92
N PRO A 187 8.29 -8.98 15.63
CA PRO A 187 8.00 -7.69 16.27
C PRO A 187 6.60 -7.16 15.94
N ILE A 188 6.10 -7.46 14.74
CA ILE A 188 4.77 -7.07 14.28
C ILE A 188 3.71 -7.87 15.06
N LEU A 189 3.85 -9.20 15.11
CA LEU A 189 2.89 -10.04 15.83
C LEU A 189 2.86 -9.75 17.33
N VAL A 190 4.02 -9.45 17.93
CA VAL A 190 4.10 -9.05 19.34
C VAL A 190 3.31 -7.78 19.60
N GLU A 191 3.38 -6.79 18.70
CA GLU A 191 2.60 -5.56 18.83
C GLU A 191 1.10 -5.81 18.67
N LEU A 192 0.70 -6.57 17.65
CA LEU A 192 -0.70 -6.92 17.43
C LEU A 192 -1.28 -7.71 18.61
N ALA A 193 -0.51 -8.68 19.14
CA ALA A 193 -0.87 -9.44 20.33
C ALA A 193 -0.92 -8.54 21.58
N ARG A 194 -0.01 -7.57 21.73
CA ARG A 194 -0.04 -6.61 22.83
C ARG A 194 -1.34 -5.80 22.84
N ARG A 195 -1.82 -5.34 21.68
CA ARG A 195 -3.11 -4.63 21.56
C ARG A 195 -4.31 -5.50 21.91
N PHE A 196 -4.20 -6.81 21.74
CA PHE A 196 -5.23 -7.77 22.13
C PHE A 196 -5.19 -8.09 23.63
N LEU A 197 -3.99 -8.31 24.18
CA LEU A 197 -3.76 -8.70 25.58
C LEU A 197 -3.93 -7.54 26.56
N PHE A 198 -3.60 -6.31 26.14
CA PHE A 198 -3.65 -5.12 26.98
C PHE A 198 -4.62 -4.10 26.38
N LYS A 199 -5.64 -3.71 27.16
CA LYS A 199 -6.57 -2.63 26.78
C LYS A 199 -5.77 -1.34 26.60
N MET A 200 -5.67 -0.89 25.35
CA MET A 200 -5.35 0.50 25.05
C MET A 200 -6.57 1.35 25.44
N THR A 201 -6.37 2.33 26.32
CA THR A 201 -7.35 3.40 26.52
C THR A 201 -7.36 4.24 25.25
N TYR A 202 -8.33 3.96 24.36
CA TYR A 202 -8.61 4.83 23.23
C TYR A 202 -9.34 6.06 23.77
N ASP A 203 -8.71 7.23 23.72
CA ASP A 203 -9.38 8.49 24.06
C ASP A 203 -10.58 8.66 23.12
N ALA A 204 -11.75 8.85 23.73
CA ALA A 204 -13.06 8.92 23.08
C ALA A 204 -13.28 10.20 22.28
#